data_AF-A0A447QYS7-F1
#
_entry.id   AF-A0A447QYS7-F1
#
_cell.length_a   1.000
_cell.length_b   1.000
_cell.length_c   1.000
_cell.angle_alpha   90.00
_cell.angle_beta   90.00
_cell.angle_gamma   90.00
#
_symmetry.space_group_name_H-M   'P 1'
#
loop_
_entity.id
_entity.type
_entity.pdbx_description
1 polymer ?
#
loop_
_entity_poly.entity_id
_entity_poly.type
_entity_poly.pdbx_seq_one_letter_code
_entity_poly.pdbx_strand_id
1 'polypeptide(L)' 'MIEHLRVLGLTLDVEMNKQPNYHGERIISANPSQVICAVIPTNEEKMIALDAIHLGNVKAPVEFA' A
#
# COMPACT_ATOMS: atom_id res chain seq x y z
N MET A 1 -16.61 3.47 5.92
CA MET A 1 -15.44 3.49 6.84
C MET A 1 -14.91 4.91 7.05
N ILE A 2 -14.35 5.58 6.04
CA ILE A 2 -13.74 6.92 6.18
C ILE A 2 -14.73 7.95 6.76
N GLU A 3 -16.01 7.87 6.41
CA GLU A 3 -17.04 8.75 6.96
C GLU A 3 -17.23 8.62 8.48
N HIS A 4 -16.99 7.44 9.06
CA HIS A 4 -17.05 7.21 10.50
C HIS A 4 -15.78 7.68 11.23
N LEU A 5 -14.73 8.02 10.47
CA LEU A 5 -13.43 8.48 10.98
C LEU A 5 -13.24 9.99 10.81
N ARG A 6 -14.30 10.75 10.48
CA ARG A 6 -14.24 12.22 10.34
C ARG A 6 -13.73 12.93 11.59
N VAL A 7 -13.94 12.36 12.78
CA VAL A 7 -13.41 12.90 14.05
C VAL A 7 -11.88 13.00 14.06
N LEU A 8 -11.19 12.19 13.25
CA LEU A 8 -9.74 12.23 13.07
C LEU A 8 -9.30 13.26 12.00
N GLY A 9 -10.22 14.09 11.49
CA GLY A 9 -9.93 15.09 10.47
C GLY A 9 -9.85 14.54 9.04
N LEU A 10 -10.40 13.35 8.77
CA LEU A 10 -10.40 12.74 7.44
C LEU A 10 -11.48 13.35 6.53
N THR A 11 -11.07 13.71 5.31
CA THR A 11 -11.99 14.12 4.24
C THR A 11 -11.72 13.29 2.99
N LEU A 12 -12.75 12.60 2.48
CA LEU A 12 -12.67 11.73 1.30
C LEU A 12 -12.87 12.54 0.01
N ASP A 13 -12.04 12.29 -0.99
CA ASP A 13 -12.33 12.62 -2.38
C ASP A 13 -13.14 11.48 -3.00
N VAL A 14 -14.43 11.74 -3.21
CA VAL A 14 -15.39 10.73 -3.66
C VAL A 14 -15.10 10.28 -5.10
N GLU A 15 -14.62 11.17 -5.97
CA GLU A 15 -14.35 10.85 -7.37
C GLU A 15 -13.07 10.03 -7.51
N MET A 16 -12.04 10.35 -6.72
CA MET A 16 -10.83 9.53 -6.63
C MET A 16 -11.10 8.15 -6.03
N ASN A 17 -11.97 8.06 -5.01
CA ASN A 17 -12.33 6.80 -4.39
C ASN A 17 -13.19 5.89 -5.28
N LYS A 18 -14.01 6.47 -6.18
CA LYS A 18 -14.79 5.70 -7.16
C LYS A 18 -13.93 5.07 -8.27
N GLN A 19 -12.69 5.51 -8.44
CA GLN A 19 -11.83 4.99 -9.50
C GLN A 19 -11.58 3.49 -9.31
N PRO A 20 -11.69 2.70 -10.39
CA PRO A 20 -11.45 1.25 -10.36
C PRO A 20 -9.99 0.92 -10.07
N ASN A 21 -9.76 -0.30 -9.58
CA ASN A 21 -8.45 -0.67 -9.01
C ASN A 21 -7.30 -0.79 -10.03
N TYR A 22 -7.58 -0.80 -11.33
CA TYR A 22 -6.53 -0.75 -12.37
C TYR A 22 -5.76 0.58 -12.37
N HIS A 23 -6.28 1.63 -11.71
CA HIS A 23 -5.55 2.89 -11.49
C HIS A 23 -4.37 2.72 -10.52
N GLY A 24 -4.23 1.55 -9.87
CA GLY A 24 -3.07 1.24 -9.05
C GLY A 24 -3.03 2.02 -7.74
N GLU A 25 -1.81 2.35 -7.31
CA GLU A 25 -1.52 3.14 -6.11
C GLU A 25 -2.03 4.57 -6.28
N ARG A 26 -2.92 5.03 -5.38
CA ARG A 26 -3.57 6.34 -5.52
C ARG A 26 -4.03 6.94 -4.20
N ILE A 27 -4.02 8.27 -4.11
CA ILE A 27 -4.58 9.03 -3.01
C ILE A 27 -6.09 9.19 -3.22
N ILE A 28 -6.86 9.01 -2.15
CA ILE A 28 -8.33 9.14 -2.11
C ILE A 28 -8.80 10.17 -1.07
N SER A 29 -7.90 10.81 -0.33
CA SER A 29 -8.25 11.94 0.56
C SER A 29 -8.30 13.25 -0.22
N ALA A 30 -9.24 14.13 0.11
CA ALA A 30 -9.32 15.47 -0.43
C ALA A 30 -8.28 16.41 0.22
N ASN A 31 -7.94 17.51 -0.46
CA ASN A 31 -6.98 18.52 0.03
C ASN A 31 -7.18 19.01 1.48
N PRO A 32 -8.40 19.24 2.01
CA PRO A 32 -8.58 19.70 3.39
C PRO A 32 -8.40 18.59 4.44
N SER A 33 -8.21 17.33 4.03
CA SER A 33 -8.02 16.20 4.96
C SER A 33 -6.74 16.38 5.77
N GLN A 34 -6.82 16.19 7.09
CA GLN A 34 -5.66 16.28 8.00
C GLN A 34 -4.73 15.08 7.86
N VAL A 35 -5.24 13.95 7.36
CA VAL A 35 -4.47 12.72 7.13
C VAL A 35 -4.73 12.24 5.71
N ILE A 36 -3.66 11.76 5.06
CA ILE A 36 -3.72 11.22 3.70
C ILE A 36 -4.35 9.82 3.75
N CYS A 37 -5.35 9.57 2.91
CA CYS A 37 -5.89 8.24 2.66
C CYS A 37 -5.49 7.80 1.26
N ALA A 38 -5.05 6.55 1.11
CA ALA A 38 -4.63 6.00 -0.17
C ALA A 38 -5.09 4.54 -0.34
N VAL A 39 -5.21 4.11 -1.58
CA VAL A 39 -5.34 2.71 -1.98
C VAL A 39 -4.01 2.26 -2.53
N ILE A 40 -3.45 1.18 -1.97
CA ILE A 40 -2.20 0.56 -2.42
C ILE A 40 -2.51 -0.91 -2.71
N PRO A 41 -2.51 -1.35 -3.98
CA PRO A 41 -2.63 -2.76 -4.31
C PRO A 41 -1.46 -3.52 -3.70
N THR A 42 -1.74 -4.41 -2.76
CA THR A 42 -0.70 -5.29 -2.21
C THR A 42 -0.19 -6.25 -3.27
N ASN A 43 1.07 -6.65 -3.17
CA ASN A 43 1.68 -7.67 -4.01
C ASN A 43 2.68 -8.46 -3.17
N GLU A 44 2.16 -9.52 -2.54
CA GLU A 44 2.92 -10.37 -1.64
C GLU A 44 3.97 -11.18 -2.41
N GLU A 45 3.67 -11.62 -3.64
CA GLU A 45 4.61 -12.34 -4.50
C GLU A 45 5.83 -11.47 -4.85
N LYS A 46 5.62 -10.18 -5.11
CA LYS A 46 6.71 -9.23 -5.33
C LYS A 46 7.58 -9.08 -4.08
N MET A 47 6.98 -8.99 -2.89
CA MET A 47 7.74 -8.92 -1.64
C MET A 47 8.53 -10.19 -1.37
N ILE A 48 7.94 -11.37 -1.58
CA ILE A 48 8.63 -12.67 -1.48
C ILE A 48 9.80 -12.73 -2.46
N ALA A 49 9.60 -12.30 -3.71
CA ALA A 49 10.65 -12.31 -4.72
C ALA A 49 11.78 -11.32 -4.39
N LEU A 50 11.45 -10.14 -3.86
CA LEU A 50 12.45 -9.17 -3.39
C LEU A 50 13.31 -9.74 -2.27
N ASP A 51 12.68 -10.42 -1.30
CA ASP A 51 13.40 -11.10 -0.22
C ASP A 51 14.28 -12.22 -0.77
N ALA A 52 13.78 -13.03 -1.70
CA ALA A 52 14.58 -14.08 -2.35
C ALA A 52 15.80 -13.53 -3.10
N ILE A 53 15.65 -12.41 -3.83
CA ILE A 53 16.75 -11.73 -4.51
C ILE A 53 17.76 -11.19 -3.48
N HIS A 54 17.28 -10.58 -2.40
CA HIS A 54 18.14 -10.05 -1.35
C HIS A 54 18.95 -11.18 -0.69
N LEU A 55 18.29 -12.25 -0.28
CA LEU A 55 18.91 -13.43 0.33
C LEU A 55 19.85 -14.16 -0.63
N GLY A 56 19.57 -14.15 -1.93
CA GLY A 56 20.45 -14.72 -2.96
C GLY A 56 21.82 -14.03 -3.05
N ASN A 57 21.95 -12.79 -2.58
CA ASN A 57 23.23 -12.07 -2.51
C ASN A 57 23.98 -12.30 -1.20
N VAL A 58 23.33 -12.89 -0.19
CA VAL A 58 23.97 -13.23 1.08
C VAL A 58 24.73 -14.54 0.92
N LYS A 59 26.04 -14.51 1.16
CA LYS A 59 26.86 -15.74 1.22
C LYS A 59 26.61 -16.47 2.54
N ALA A 60 25.49 -17.18 2.64
CA ALA A 60 25.26 -18.10 3.74
C ALA A 60 26.14 -19.35 3.56
N PRO A 61 26.80 -19.87 4.62
CA PRO A 61 27.39 -21.20 4.56
C PRO A 61 26.27 -22.21 4.28
N VAL A 62 26.45 -23.01 3.23
CA VAL A 62 25.50 -24.07 2.89
C VAL A 62 25.69 -25.19 3.91
N GLU A 63 24.81 -25.25 4.91
CA GLU A 63 24.66 -26.44 5.75
C GLU A 63 23.92 -27.48 4.91
N PHE A 64 24.67 -28.46 4.39
CA PHE A 64 24.09 -29.68 3.87
C PHE A 64 23.68 -30.56 5.05
N ALA A 65 22.39 -30.92 5.11
CA ALA A 65 21.85 -31.92 6.02
C ALA A 65 22.09 -33.35 5.52
#